data_AF-A0A7S2V355-F1
#
_entry.id   AF-A0A7S2V355-F1
#
_cell.length_a   1.000
_cell.length_b   1.000
_cell.length_c   1.000
_cell.angle_alpha   90.00
_cell.angle_beta   90.00
_cell.angle_gamma   90.00
#
_symmetry.space_group_name_H-M   'P 1'
#
loop_
_entity.id
_entity.type
_entity.pdbx_description
1 polymer ?
#
loop_
_entity_poly.entity_id
_entity_poly.type
_entity_poly.pdbx_seq_one_letter_code
_entity_poly.pdbx_strand_id
1 'polypeptide(L)'
;RDISSLVLYYNSIFVSLFQYYRQSWAFGIKPKQDMEVAKENVASAANEQTAEKFVKSGLSAEEENMTVEQYLQQKCEILIQELKGHADGLCQKLREEYEEGAKEIKQAIKDQAGHLQEWDLEMVAVKGVLEGKTFTLHPRHGADPLLIGRSGGKKFRENGMCLKKDSEVSTTHAKIFSRGGKVFLVDNGSTNGTVVNGKK
;
A
#
# COMPACT_ATOMS: atom_id res chain seq x y z
N ARG A 1 7.53 -14.35 34.24
CA ARG A 1 6.49 -14.14 33.22
C ARG A 1 7.22 -13.88 31.92
N ASP A 2 7.08 -14.83 31.00
CA ASP A 2 7.92 -15.12 29.84
C ASP A 2 7.99 -13.96 28.82
N ILE A 3 9.21 -13.59 28.40
CA ILE A 3 9.46 -12.57 27.36
C ILE A 3 9.44 -13.23 25.95
N SER A 4 9.38 -14.56 25.91
CA SER A 4 9.41 -15.38 24.69
C SER A 4 8.15 -15.27 23.83
N SER A 5 7.02 -14.84 24.40
CA SER A 5 5.73 -14.73 23.69
C SER A 5 5.59 -13.44 22.87
N LEU A 6 6.34 -12.38 23.21
CA LEU A 6 6.27 -11.09 22.51
C LEU A 6 7.01 -11.11 21.16
N VAL A 7 8.10 -11.90 21.07
CA VAL A 7 8.93 -12.02 19.85
C VAL A 7 8.21 -12.83 18.75
N LEU A 8 7.36 -13.79 19.13
CA LEU A 8 6.60 -14.59 18.16
C LEU A 8 5.45 -13.80 17.51
N TYR A 9 4.88 -12.83 18.21
CA TYR A 9 3.82 -11.97 17.63
C TYR A 9 4.36 -10.98 16.60
N TYR A 10 5.59 -10.48 16.79
CA TYR A 10 6.22 -9.57 15.83
C TYR A 10 6.62 -10.27 14.52
N ASN A 11 7.06 -11.52 14.58
CA ASN A 11 7.40 -12.29 13.38
C ASN A 11 6.17 -12.77 12.58
N SER A 12 5.02 -13.00 13.22
CA SER A 12 3.80 -13.44 12.50
C SER A 12 3.15 -12.31 11.67
N ILE A 13 3.22 -11.07 12.15
CA ILE A 13 2.70 -9.90 11.42
C ILE A 13 3.56 -9.59 10.19
N PHE A 14 4.89 -9.74 10.31
CA PHE A 14 5.80 -9.46 9.19
C PHE A 14 5.69 -10.47 8.05
N VAL A 15 5.47 -11.75 8.34
CA VAL A 15 5.31 -12.79 7.31
C VAL A 15 3.96 -12.68 6.59
N SER A 16 2.89 -12.27 7.27
CA SER A 16 1.56 -12.12 6.64
C SER A 16 1.47 -10.89 5.73
N LEU A 17 2.17 -9.79 6.05
CA LEU A 17 2.23 -8.62 5.17
C LEU A 17 3.01 -8.92 3.88
N PHE A 18 4.06 -9.76 3.98
CA PHE A 18 4.88 -10.15 2.83
C PHE A 18 4.16 -11.14 1.89
N GLN A 19 3.30 -12.01 2.41
CA GLN A 19 2.48 -12.91 1.60
C GLN A 19 1.32 -12.20 0.89
N TYR A 20 0.76 -11.14 1.46
CA TYR A 20 -0.25 -10.31 0.79
C TYR A 20 0.35 -9.44 -0.33
N TYR A 21 1.55 -8.89 -0.13
CA TYR A 21 2.26 -8.15 -1.18
C TYR A 21 2.69 -9.03 -2.36
N ARG A 22 2.84 -10.35 -2.17
CA ARG A 22 3.19 -11.29 -3.23
C ARG A 22 2.01 -11.69 -4.13
N GLN A 23 0.76 -11.42 -3.73
CA GLN A 23 -0.44 -11.74 -4.53
C GLN A 23 -0.97 -10.54 -5.36
N SER A 24 -0.66 -9.31 -4.97
CA SER A 24 -1.05 -8.10 -5.74
C SER A 24 -0.08 -7.72 -6.87
N TRP A 25 0.99 -8.48 -7.09
CA TRP A 25 1.93 -8.31 -8.21
C TRP A 25 1.66 -9.29 -9.37
N ALA A 26 0.40 -9.73 -9.53
CA ALA A 26 -0.01 -10.61 -10.63
C ALA A 26 -0.56 -9.87 -11.86
N PHE A 27 -0.58 -8.53 -11.87
CA PHE A 27 -0.92 -7.74 -13.06
C PHE A 27 0.17 -6.72 -13.36
N GLY A 28 0.94 -6.98 -14.43
CA GLY A 28 1.54 -5.91 -15.21
C GLY A 28 3.01 -5.60 -14.97
N ILE A 29 3.88 -6.59 -14.74
CA ILE A 29 5.31 -6.43 -15.06
C ILE A 29 5.69 -7.49 -16.10
N LYS A 30 5.67 -7.09 -17.37
CA LYS A 30 6.75 -7.48 -18.30
C LYS A 30 7.96 -6.64 -17.88
N PRO A 31 9.20 -7.14 -17.77
CA PRO A 31 9.90 -7.75 -18.92
C PRO A 31 11.05 -8.75 -18.58
N LYS A 32 11.49 -9.55 -19.57
CA LYS A 32 12.88 -10.07 -19.58
C LYS A 32 13.45 -10.40 -20.97
N GLN A 33 12.95 -9.76 -22.04
CA GLN A 33 13.51 -9.93 -23.39
C GLN A 33 13.82 -8.61 -24.13
N ASP A 34 13.31 -7.46 -23.68
CA ASP A 34 13.54 -6.19 -24.40
C ASP A 34 14.81 -5.44 -23.93
N MET A 35 15.50 -5.94 -22.90
CA MET A 35 16.67 -5.27 -22.32
C MET A 35 17.99 -5.60 -23.03
N GLU A 36 17.99 -6.62 -23.89
CA GLU A 36 19.17 -6.98 -24.71
C GLU A 36 19.19 -6.16 -26.01
N VAL A 37 18.02 -5.79 -26.55
CA VAL A 37 17.89 -4.94 -27.74
C VAL A 37 18.13 -3.45 -27.43
N ALA A 38 17.83 -2.99 -26.21
CA ALA A 38 18.08 -1.59 -25.81
C ALA A 38 19.57 -1.29 -25.51
N LYS A 39 20.36 -2.29 -25.13
CA LYS A 39 21.82 -2.11 -24.94
C LYS A 39 22.57 -2.02 -26.27
N GLU A 40 22.08 -2.70 -27.30
CA GLU A 40 22.67 -2.64 -28.65
C GLU A 40 22.30 -1.34 -29.37
N ASN A 41 21.09 -0.79 -29.16
CA ASN A 41 20.63 0.43 -29.84
C ASN A 41 21.10 1.75 -29.19
N VAL A 42 21.34 1.79 -27.87
CA VAL A 42 21.90 3.00 -27.22
C VAL A 42 23.42 3.07 -27.40
N ALA A 43 24.10 1.93 -27.47
CA ALA A 43 25.53 1.87 -27.76
C ALA A 43 25.85 2.16 -29.25
N SER A 44 24.97 1.80 -30.20
CA SER A 44 25.19 2.10 -31.62
C SER A 44 24.90 3.57 -31.96
N ALA A 45 23.78 4.13 -31.50
CA ALA A 45 23.40 5.51 -31.84
C ALA A 45 24.28 6.59 -31.18
N ALA A 46 24.75 6.35 -29.95
CA ALA A 46 25.64 7.28 -29.25
C ALA A 46 27.09 7.19 -29.75
N ASN A 47 27.51 6.06 -30.34
CA ASN A 47 28.89 5.87 -30.79
C ASN A 47 29.08 6.28 -32.27
N GLU A 48 28.07 6.10 -33.13
CA GLU A 48 28.11 6.58 -34.53
C GLU A 48 28.06 8.11 -34.63
N GLN A 49 27.19 8.79 -33.88
CA GLN A 49 27.12 10.26 -33.91
C GLN A 49 28.37 10.95 -33.33
N THR A 50 29.06 10.29 -32.40
CA THR A 50 30.27 10.83 -31.76
C THR A 50 31.51 10.56 -32.62
N ALA A 51 31.57 9.42 -33.30
CA ALA A 51 32.65 9.09 -34.23
C ALA A 51 32.58 9.91 -35.54
N GLU A 52 31.39 10.18 -36.08
CA GLU A 52 31.24 10.99 -37.30
C GLU A 52 31.52 12.49 -37.07
N LYS A 53 31.23 13.02 -35.86
CA LYS A 53 31.61 14.38 -35.48
C LYS A 53 33.13 14.56 -35.35
N PHE A 54 33.86 13.52 -34.96
CA PHE A 54 35.31 13.57 -34.75
C PHE A 54 36.12 13.53 -36.06
N VAL A 55 35.56 12.96 -37.13
CA VAL A 55 36.27 12.79 -38.43
C VAL A 55 36.03 13.97 -39.39
N LYS A 56 35.03 14.82 -39.14
CA LYS A 56 34.62 15.90 -40.09
C LYS A 56 34.88 17.34 -39.65
N SER A 57 35.33 17.63 -38.43
CA SER A 57 35.76 18.97 -38.06
C SER A 57 37.27 19.10 -38.26
N GLY A 58 37.69 19.77 -39.34
CA GLY A 58 39.06 20.31 -39.40
C GLY A 58 39.31 21.21 -38.18
N LEU A 59 40.55 21.23 -37.68
CA LEU A 59 40.93 22.02 -36.51
C LEU A 59 40.44 23.47 -36.68
N SER A 60 39.78 24.01 -35.64
CA SER A 60 39.47 25.44 -35.61
C SER A 60 40.77 26.24 -35.57
N ALA A 61 40.77 27.47 -36.11
CA ALA A 61 41.92 28.36 -36.08
C ALA A 61 42.43 28.68 -34.65
N GLU A 62 41.63 28.42 -33.61
CA GLU A 62 42.02 28.53 -32.21
C GLU A 62 42.71 27.27 -31.67
N GLU A 63 42.43 26.09 -32.24
CA GLU A 63 43.06 24.81 -31.85
C GLU A 63 44.47 24.67 -32.46
N GLU A 64 44.77 25.33 -33.58
CA GLU A 64 46.08 25.30 -34.24
C GLU A 64 47.19 26.08 -33.50
N ASN A 65 46.83 27.06 -32.65
CA ASN A 65 47.77 27.92 -31.91
C ASN A 65 47.89 27.59 -30.42
N MET A 66 47.27 26.50 -29.97
CA MET A 66 47.20 26.11 -28.58
C MET A 66 48.24 25.04 -28.25
N THR A 67 48.83 25.06 -27.05
CA THR A 67 49.75 23.98 -26.65
C THR A 67 48.98 22.68 -26.43
N VAL A 68 49.66 21.55 -26.58
CA VAL A 68 49.05 20.22 -26.36
C VAL A 68 48.46 20.13 -24.95
N GLU A 69 49.11 20.71 -23.93
CA GLU A 69 48.57 20.71 -22.57
C GLU A 69 47.25 21.50 -22.48
N GLN A 70 47.20 22.69 -23.08
CA GLN A 70 46.00 23.54 -23.06
C GLN A 70 44.83 22.88 -23.79
N TYR A 71 45.09 22.23 -24.93
CA TYR A 71 44.07 21.49 -25.68
C TYR A 71 43.51 20.32 -24.86
N LEU A 72 44.39 19.51 -24.25
CA LEU A 72 43.98 18.39 -23.40
C LEU A 72 43.18 18.88 -22.18
N GLN A 73 43.58 20.00 -21.57
CA GLN A 73 42.90 20.56 -20.42
C GLN A 73 41.50 21.07 -20.78
N GLN A 74 41.36 21.74 -21.92
CA GLN A 74 40.05 22.18 -22.43
C GLN A 74 39.13 21.00 -22.73
N LYS A 75 39.63 19.92 -23.35
CA LYS A 75 38.81 18.72 -23.61
C LYS A 75 38.39 18.02 -22.31
N CYS A 76 39.27 17.94 -21.32
CA CYS A 76 38.92 17.43 -19.98
C CYS A 76 37.84 18.28 -19.31
N GLU A 77 37.93 19.60 -19.39
CA GLU A 77 36.93 20.54 -18.84
C GLU A 77 35.55 20.30 -19.47
N ILE A 78 35.50 20.18 -20.80
CA ILE A 78 34.27 19.89 -21.55
C ILE A 78 33.65 18.57 -21.12
N LEU A 79 34.45 17.50 -21.06
CA LEU A 79 33.98 16.17 -20.63
C LEU A 79 33.43 16.20 -19.19
N ILE A 80 34.09 16.92 -18.28
CA ILE A 80 33.62 17.06 -16.90
C ILE A 80 32.28 17.82 -16.86
N GLN A 81 32.12 18.87 -17.67
CA GLN A 81 30.87 19.61 -17.74
C GLN A 81 29.73 18.76 -18.30
N GLU A 82 29.97 17.99 -19.37
CA GLU A 82 28.98 17.08 -19.93
C GLU A 82 28.56 16.01 -18.91
N LEU A 83 29.52 15.43 -18.21
CA LEU A 83 29.27 14.37 -17.23
C LEU A 83 28.49 14.90 -16.02
N LYS A 84 28.80 16.12 -15.55
CA LYS A 84 28.01 16.82 -14.52
C LYS A 84 26.59 17.12 -15.00
N GLY A 85 26.43 17.68 -16.20
CA GLY A 85 25.12 17.99 -16.75
C GLY A 85 24.24 16.74 -16.89
N HIS A 86 24.81 15.62 -17.31
CA HIS A 86 24.09 14.35 -17.38
C HIS A 86 23.72 13.82 -15.97
N ALA A 87 24.63 13.89 -15.00
CA ALA A 87 24.36 13.49 -13.63
C ALA A 87 23.26 14.34 -12.99
N ASP A 88 23.28 15.66 -13.20
CA ASP A 88 22.26 16.59 -12.71
C ASP A 88 20.89 16.30 -13.35
N GLY A 89 20.88 16.04 -14.67
CA GLY A 89 19.65 15.64 -15.38
C GLY A 89 19.05 14.33 -14.86
N LEU A 90 19.88 13.34 -14.54
CA LEU A 90 19.42 12.10 -13.90
C LEU A 90 18.88 12.36 -12.49
N CYS A 91 19.58 13.17 -11.68
CA CYS A 91 19.12 13.54 -10.35
C CYS A 91 17.77 14.26 -10.40
N GLN A 92 17.55 15.12 -11.39
CA GLN A 92 16.29 15.80 -11.58
C GLN A 92 15.16 14.82 -11.91
N LYS A 93 15.36 13.92 -12.88
CA LYS A 93 14.36 12.90 -13.23
C LYS A 93 13.98 12.03 -12.03
N LEU A 94 14.97 11.56 -11.27
CA LEU A 94 14.75 10.78 -10.05
C LEU A 94 13.94 11.55 -9.00
N ARG A 95 14.16 12.86 -8.87
CA ARG A 95 13.37 13.70 -7.95
C ARG A 95 11.94 13.86 -8.42
N GLU A 96 11.72 14.07 -9.71
CA GLU A 96 10.39 14.19 -10.31
C GLU A 96 9.59 12.90 -10.10
N GLU A 97 10.17 11.74 -10.44
CA GLU A 97 9.56 10.42 -10.22
C GLU A 97 9.25 10.18 -8.74
N TYR A 98 10.17 10.56 -7.84
CA TYR A 98 9.94 10.44 -6.39
C TYR A 98 8.80 11.35 -5.91
N GLU A 99 8.73 12.58 -6.38
CA GLU A 99 7.66 13.52 -6.00
C GLU A 99 6.30 13.06 -6.51
N GLU A 100 6.23 12.55 -7.74
CA GLU A 100 5.02 11.95 -8.30
C GLU A 100 4.58 10.73 -7.49
N GLY A 101 5.48 9.77 -7.25
CA GLY A 101 5.19 8.60 -6.42
C GLY A 101 4.79 8.98 -4.99
N ALA A 102 5.41 10.00 -4.40
CA ALA A 102 5.05 10.48 -3.07
C ALA A 102 3.65 11.13 -3.04
N LYS A 103 3.25 11.84 -4.10
CA LYS A 103 1.88 12.38 -4.25
C LYS A 103 0.86 11.25 -4.39
N GLU A 104 1.15 10.24 -5.20
CA GLU A 104 0.28 9.07 -5.36
C GLU A 104 0.07 8.32 -4.04
N ILE A 105 1.15 8.06 -3.29
CA ILE A 105 1.05 7.39 -1.98
C ILE A 105 0.26 8.25 -1.00
N LYS A 106 0.50 9.56 -0.96
CA LYS A 106 -0.27 10.49 -0.09
C LYS A 106 -1.75 10.50 -0.45
N GLN A 107 -2.08 10.48 -1.75
CA GLN A 107 -3.46 10.44 -2.21
C GLN A 107 -4.13 9.11 -1.84
N ALA A 108 -3.46 7.98 -2.06
CA ALA A 108 -3.94 6.66 -1.66
C ALA A 108 -4.18 6.55 -0.14
N ILE A 109 -3.29 7.12 0.68
CA ILE A 109 -3.48 7.20 2.13
C ILE A 109 -4.69 8.08 2.48
N LYS A 110 -4.86 9.22 1.81
CA LYS A 110 -6.02 10.11 2.02
C LYS A 110 -7.33 9.43 1.63
N ASP A 111 -7.35 8.68 0.55
CA ASP A 111 -8.51 7.90 0.10
C ASP A 111 -8.83 6.76 1.08
N GLN A 112 -7.81 6.13 1.68
CA GLN A 112 -7.99 5.17 2.77
C GLN A 112 -8.42 5.82 4.09
N ALA A 113 -7.93 7.03 4.40
CA ALA A 113 -8.26 7.77 5.62
C ALA A 113 -9.64 8.45 5.56
N GLY A 114 -10.13 8.79 4.37
CA GLY A 114 -11.49 9.31 4.14
C GLY A 114 -12.60 8.34 4.55
N HIS A 115 -12.25 7.09 4.86
CA HIS A 115 -13.14 6.06 5.38
C HIS A 115 -13.05 5.88 6.91
N LEU A 116 -12.73 6.91 7.70
CA LEU A 116 -13.02 6.92 9.14
C LEU A 116 -14.50 7.26 9.42
N GLN A 117 -15.42 6.72 8.61
CA GLN A 117 -16.84 6.91 8.81
C GLN A 117 -17.25 6.14 10.06
N GLU A 118 -17.64 6.89 11.07
CA GLU A 118 -18.27 6.37 12.26
C GLU A 118 -19.71 5.96 11.93
N TRP A 119 -20.10 4.78 12.40
CA TRP A 119 -21.43 4.25 12.19
C TRP A 119 -22.15 4.16 13.52
N ASP A 120 -23.38 4.67 13.54
CA ASP A 120 -24.32 4.44 14.62
C ASP A 120 -25.40 3.50 14.05
N LEU A 121 -25.48 2.30 14.62
CA LEU A 121 -26.36 1.23 14.16
C LEU A 121 -27.50 1.04 15.15
N GLU A 122 -28.72 1.15 14.67
CA GLU A 122 -29.91 0.80 15.44
C GLU A 122 -30.43 -0.56 14.97
N MET A 123 -30.33 -1.56 15.84
CA MET A 123 -30.75 -2.94 15.57
C MET A 123 -32.07 -3.21 16.28
N VAL A 124 -33.12 -3.49 15.53
CA VAL A 124 -34.45 -3.80 16.07
C VAL A 124 -34.74 -5.28 15.91
N ALA A 125 -35.11 -5.94 17.00
CA ALA A 125 -35.57 -7.32 16.96
C ALA A 125 -36.99 -7.37 16.36
N VAL A 126 -37.11 -7.93 15.16
CA VAL A 126 -38.39 -7.95 14.41
C VAL A 126 -39.29 -9.13 14.82
N LYS A 127 -38.71 -10.23 15.32
CA LYS A 127 -39.45 -11.45 15.70
C LYS A 127 -38.78 -12.13 16.89
N GLY A 128 -39.55 -12.95 17.60
CA GLY A 128 -39.07 -13.84 18.66
C GLY A 128 -39.22 -13.26 20.07
N VAL A 129 -38.53 -13.85 21.04
CA VAL A 129 -38.70 -13.55 22.48
C VAL A 129 -38.36 -12.09 22.84
N LEU A 130 -37.59 -11.41 21.97
CA LEU A 130 -37.14 -10.04 22.14
C LEU A 130 -37.78 -9.09 21.11
N GLU A 131 -38.86 -9.50 20.44
CA GLU A 131 -39.56 -8.71 19.44
C GLU A 131 -39.90 -7.29 19.94
N GLY A 132 -39.66 -6.29 19.09
CA GLY A 132 -39.79 -4.87 19.38
C GLY A 132 -38.64 -4.26 20.18
N LYS A 133 -37.67 -5.05 20.66
CA LYS A 133 -36.53 -4.53 21.40
C LYS A 133 -35.48 -3.94 20.47
N THR A 134 -35.00 -2.75 20.81
CA THR A 134 -33.95 -2.05 20.08
C THR A 134 -32.61 -2.08 20.81
N PHE A 135 -31.52 -2.16 20.04
CA PHE A 135 -30.14 -2.10 20.52
C PHE A 135 -29.35 -1.11 19.67
N THR A 136 -28.71 -0.15 20.32
CA THR A 136 -27.86 0.84 19.64
C THR A 136 -26.40 0.44 19.76
N LEU A 137 -25.71 0.32 18.63
CA LEU A 137 -24.32 -0.12 18.52
C LEU A 137 -23.49 0.93 17.82
N HIS A 138 -22.28 1.18 18.32
CA HIS A 138 -21.40 2.23 17.82
C HIS A 138 -20.03 1.63 17.45
N PRO A 139 -19.92 0.90 16.32
CA PRO A 139 -18.65 0.29 15.92
C PRO A 139 -17.64 1.37 15.49
N ARG A 140 -16.71 1.68 16.39
CA ARG A 140 -15.61 2.62 16.12
C ARG A 140 -14.44 1.92 15.44
N HIS A 141 -13.76 2.63 14.56
CA HIS A 141 -12.56 2.13 13.88
C HIS A 141 -11.43 1.88 14.88
N GLY A 142 -10.82 0.69 14.82
CA GLY A 142 -9.70 0.32 15.71
C GLY A 142 -10.08 0.00 17.15
N ALA A 143 -11.38 0.01 17.50
CA ALA A 143 -11.87 -0.38 18.81
C ALA A 143 -12.12 -1.90 18.90
N ASP A 144 -12.35 -2.38 20.13
CA ASP A 144 -12.79 -3.76 20.39
C ASP A 144 -14.09 -4.07 19.62
N PRO A 145 -14.22 -5.27 19.03
CA PRO A 145 -15.44 -5.67 18.35
C PRO A 145 -16.64 -5.74 19.31
N LEU A 146 -17.79 -5.28 18.87
CA LEU A 146 -19.04 -5.33 19.61
C LEU A 146 -19.61 -6.74 19.54
N LEU A 147 -19.82 -7.37 20.69
CA LEU A 147 -20.22 -8.78 20.75
C LEU A 147 -21.73 -8.94 20.80
N ILE A 148 -22.21 -9.97 20.10
CA ILE A 148 -23.62 -10.39 20.07
C ILE A 148 -23.71 -11.78 20.68
N GLY A 149 -24.62 -11.96 21.63
CA GLY A 149 -24.87 -13.29 22.19
C GLY A 149 -25.69 -13.28 23.46
N ARG A 150 -25.85 -14.45 24.07
CA ARG A 150 -26.62 -14.62 25.32
C ARG A 150 -25.86 -14.22 26.58
N SER A 151 -24.54 -14.06 26.48
CA SER A 151 -23.72 -13.71 27.64
C SER A 151 -24.21 -12.43 28.31
N GLY A 152 -24.25 -12.44 29.64
CA GLY A 152 -24.56 -11.26 30.45
C GLY A 152 -23.33 -10.43 30.80
N GLY A 153 -22.16 -10.72 30.21
CA GLY A 153 -20.93 -10.00 30.49
C GLY A 153 -20.98 -8.53 30.08
N LYS A 154 -20.12 -7.72 30.69
CA LYS A 154 -20.03 -6.26 30.45
C LYS A 154 -19.97 -5.91 28.95
N LYS A 155 -19.14 -6.64 28.19
CA LYS A 155 -18.96 -6.46 26.73
C LYS A 155 -20.24 -6.65 25.90
N PHE A 156 -21.24 -7.39 26.41
CA PHE A 156 -22.52 -7.64 25.72
C PHE A 156 -23.63 -6.69 26.16
N ARG A 157 -23.53 -6.11 27.37
CA ARG A 157 -24.57 -5.24 27.93
C ARG A 157 -24.34 -3.76 27.66
N GLU A 158 -23.08 -3.32 27.74
CA GLU A 158 -22.74 -1.89 27.61
C GLU A 158 -22.44 -1.54 26.15
N ASN A 159 -21.55 -2.30 25.51
CA ASN A 159 -21.08 -2.01 24.15
C ASN A 159 -21.60 -3.00 23.10
N GLY A 160 -22.35 -4.03 23.50
CA GLY A 160 -22.76 -5.12 22.61
C GLY A 160 -24.26 -5.37 22.65
N MET A 161 -24.67 -6.52 22.12
CA MET A 161 -26.06 -6.96 22.09
C MET A 161 -26.25 -8.22 22.94
N CYS A 162 -26.86 -8.04 24.11
CA CYS A 162 -27.18 -9.13 25.04
C CYS A 162 -28.59 -9.69 24.78
N LEU A 163 -28.63 -10.92 24.26
CA LEU A 163 -29.83 -11.67 23.91
C LEU A 163 -30.13 -12.78 24.94
N LYS A 164 -30.01 -12.48 26.24
CA LYS A 164 -30.03 -13.49 27.33
C LYS A 164 -31.23 -14.45 27.31
N LYS A 165 -32.41 -13.99 26.88
CA LYS A 165 -33.67 -14.75 26.89
C LYS A 165 -33.87 -15.66 25.68
N ASP A 166 -33.02 -15.53 24.67
CA ASP A 166 -33.10 -16.33 23.45
C ASP A 166 -32.24 -17.59 23.63
N SER A 167 -32.83 -18.78 23.50
CA SER A 167 -32.10 -20.05 23.63
C SER A 167 -31.38 -20.48 22.34
N GLU A 168 -31.82 -20.00 21.18
CA GLU A 168 -31.27 -20.38 19.87
C GLU A 168 -29.97 -19.64 19.54
N VAL A 169 -29.74 -18.52 20.23
CA VAL A 169 -28.50 -17.77 20.15
C VAL A 169 -27.41 -18.48 20.97
N SER A 170 -26.14 -18.30 20.61
CA SER A 170 -25.01 -18.85 21.37
C SER A 170 -24.51 -17.85 22.42
N THR A 171 -23.74 -18.29 23.41
CA THR A 171 -23.19 -17.39 24.45
C THR A 171 -22.40 -16.22 23.86
N THR A 172 -21.55 -16.53 22.88
CA THR A 172 -20.85 -15.58 22.00
C THR A 172 -21.15 -15.99 20.57
N HIS A 173 -22.17 -15.39 19.96
CA HIS A 173 -22.74 -15.86 18.70
C HIS A 173 -22.09 -15.18 17.49
N ALA A 174 -21.98 -13.86 17.52
CA ALA A 174 -21.38 -13.08 16.44
C ALA A 174 -20.70 -11.83 16.98
N LYS A 175 -19.96 -11.14 16.12
CA LYS A 175 -19.31 -9.87 16.44
C LYS A 175 -19.46 -8.87 15.30
N ILE A 176 -19.58 -7.60 15.66
CA ILE A 176 -19.61 -6.47 14.73
C ILE A 176 -18.35 -5.64 14.93
N PHE A 177 -17.71 -5.23 13.83
CA PHE A 177 -16.60 -4.28 13.88
C PHE A 177 -16.58 -3.40 12.64
N SER A 178 -15.94 -2.23 12.77
CA SER A 178 -15.72 -1.31 11.65
C SER A 178 -14.29 -1.43 11.15
N ARG A 179 -14.10 -1.56 9.84
CA ARG A 179 -12.78 -1.58 9.18
C ARG A 179 -12.87 -0.86 7.84
N GLY A 180 -12.00 0.12 7.60
CA GLY A 180 -12.00 0.88 6.34
C GLY A 180 -13.37 1.49 6.01
N GLY A 181 -14.03 2.08 7.01
CA GLY A 181 -15.30 2.80 6.84
C GLY A 181 -16.51 1.93 6.56
N LYS A 182 -16.36 0.61 6.65
CA LYS A 182 -17.45 -0.36 6.49
C LYS A 182 -17.65 -1.13 7.77
N VAL A 183 -18.91 -1.45 8.05
CA VAL A 183 -19.30 -2.33 9.16
C VAL A 183 -19.34 -3.77 8.67
N PHE A 184 -18.74 -4.67 9.43
CA PHE A 184 -18.76 -6.11 9.19
C PHE A 184 -19.44 -6.83 10.34
N LEU A 185 -20.29 -7.79 10.00
CA LEU A 185 -20.85 -8.78 10.91
C LEU A 185 -20.16 -10.12 10.64
N VAL A 186 -19.59 -10.73 11.67
CA VAL A 186 -18.90 -12.02 11.56
C VAL A 186 -19.45 -12.98 12.60
N ASP A 187 -19.91 -14.14 12.12
CA ASP A 187 -20.29 -15.27 12.99
C ASP A 187 -19.06 -15.79 13.75
N ASN A 188 -19.24 -16.12 15.03
CA ASN A 188 -18.15 -16.56 15.90
C ASN A 188 -18.24 -18.06 16.20
N GLY A 189 -18.59 -18.87 15.19
CA GLY A 189 -18.77 -20.32 15.34
C GLY A 189 -20.04 -20.64 16.12
N SER A 190 -21.12 -19.92 15.83
CA SER A 190 -22.38 -20.15 16.52
C SER A 190 -23.02 -21.47 16.11
N THR A 191 -23.82 -22.05 17.00
CA THR A 191 -24.42 -23.39 16.79
C THR A 191 -25.38 -23.40 15.60
N ASN A 192 -26.19 -22.36 15.45
CA ASN A 192 -27.19 -22.28 14.39
C ASN A 192 -26.68 -21.48 13.16
N GLY A 193 -25.56 -20.75 13.33
CA GLY A 193 -25.02 -19.84 12.33
C GLY A 193 -25.73 -18.49 12.30
N THR A 194 -25.09 -17.53 11.65
CA THR A 194 -25.64 -16.19 11.36
C THR A 194 -26.03 -16.12 9.88
N VAL A 195 -27.14 -15.45 9.55
CA VAL A 195 -27.63 -15.27 8.18
C VAL A 195 -27.87 -13.78 7.93
N VAL A 196 -27.39 -13.26 6.81
CA VAL A 196 -27.57 -11.87 6.39
C VAL A 196 -28.35 -11.84 5.08
N ASN A 197 -29.50 -11.17 5.06
CA ASN A 197 -30.37 -11.07 3.87
C ASN A 197 -30.72 -12.44 3.24
N GLY A 198 -30.95 -13.44 4.09
CA GLY A 198 -31.29 -14.81 3.65
C GLY A 198 -30.11 -15.63 3.14
N LYS A 199 -28.88 -15.11 3.17
CA LYS A 199 -27.65 -15.83 2.81
C LYS A 199 -26.80 -16.10 4.05
N LYS A 200 -26.34 -17.35 4.17
CA LYS A 200 -25.46 -17.79 5.25
C LYS A 200 -24.00 -17.44 4.93
#